data_AF-A0A1W0WQR7-F1
#
_entry.id   AF-A0A1W0WQR7-F1
#
_cell.length_a   1.000
_cell.length_b   1.000
_cell.length_c   1.000
_cell.angle_alpha   90.00
_cell.angle_beta   90.00
_cell.angle_gamma   90.00
#
_symmetry.space_group_name_H-M   'P 1'
#
loop_
_entity.id
_entity.type
_entity.pdbx_description
1 polymer ?
#
loop_
_entity_poly.entity_id
_entity_poly.type
_entity_poly.pdbx_seq_one_letter_code
_entity_poly.pdbx_strand_id
1 'polypeptide(L)'
;MLQGGTSCYETGQEDRCVVIEQWEAAGKTVEHDVTHVKSVRIKKMKKIVLLCVGSFNPITFMHLRMFVLAKEYLYDKLQWNVLEGLISPVHDAYKKKNLAPSHHRAKMLELAINEHQIPWIKLSTWEVEQEGWSKTLDTMDHHQVVLNGSAQLDTTKDVNSDDHVQVMLLCGSDLVESFLVPGLWSEVQLERICRGFGVVCVTREGVNIQDTIRGSPLLSKFADDIVIVPEWFPNQVSSTSIRAAVRKGLCIGMLVPMTVAAYIKQHRLYHGDTQIMEPLVFVFKATKSADTADPFVEVLQQLHFRVALIPVLTFQFLGLPEYQAALYQPECYSGLILTSPRTVEALALAIKSNEDVWQKKYLAEWNAKPVYVIGEGTAALAREIGLTSVCGDTTGCEVNLSEFIRGRKELHEKKLLLPCGDLRLETLRLSLSEQQIPVEFVEVYETSAHPKLVATVHEKLALEGFPDVVVFFSPSGVQFMDEILRAESVAFKQAKYVAIGPTTAEALKSAGYPVSAVANKPTPDGVAQAVKTL
;
A
#
# COMPACT_ATOMS: atom_id res chain seq x y z
N MET A 1 -2.15 -9.41 -27.72
CA MET A 1 -3.46 -8.87 -28.13
C MET A 1 -4.21 -9.95 -28.87
N LEU A 2 -5.17 -10.60 -28.21
CA LEU A 2 -6.19 -11.43 -28.87
C LEU A 2 -7.47 -10.61 -28.77
N GLN A 3 -7.93 -10.06 -29.89
CA GLN A 3 -9.21 -9.35 -29.98
C GLN A 3 -10.30 -10.37 -30.28
N GLY A 4 -11.05 -10.79 -29.25
CA GLY A 4 -12.32 -11.49 -29.44
C GLY A 4 -13.43 -10.46 -29.59
N GLY A 5 -13.90 -10.24 -30.81
CA GLY A 5 -15.05 -9.38 -31.08
C GLY A 5 -16.36 -10.15 -30.88
N THR A 6 -17.21 -9.69 -29.97
CA THR A 6 -18.61 -10.14 -29.87
C THR A 6 -19.47 -9.24 -30.75
N SER A 7 -20.12 -9.77 -31.79
CA SER A 7 -21.18 -9.04 -32.50
C SER A 7 -22.53 -9.62 -32.11
N CYS A 8 -23.33 -8.86 -31.34
CA CYS A 8 -24.75 -9.11 -31.19
C CYS A 8 -25.50 -8.43 -32.34
N TYR A 9 -26.30 -9.18 -33.09
CA TYR A 9 -27.28 -8.60 -34.01
C TYR A 9 -28.63 -8.57 -33.30
N GLU A 10 -29.19 -7.37 -33.10
CA GLU A 10 -30.59 -7.20 -32.72
C GLU A 10 -31.46 -7.53 -33.93
N THR A 11 -32.14 -8.66 -33.88
CA THR A 11 -33.36 -8.87 -34.67
C THR A 11 -34.53 -8.90 -33.69
N GLY A 12 -35.38 -7.88 -33.75
CA GLY A 12 -36.57 -7.79 -32.92
C GLY A 12 -37.55 -8.92 -33.24
N GLN A 13 -37.52 -9.98 -32.42
CA GLN A 13 -38.64 -10.84 -32.03
C GLN A 13 -38.09 -11.95 -31.11
N GLU A 14 -38.59 -12.00 -29.88
CA GLU A 14 -38.52 -13.04 -28.84
C GLU A 14 -37.42 -14.12 -28.91
N ASP A 15 -36.49 -14.05 -27.96
CA ASP A 15 -35.71 -15.13 -27.31
C ASP A 15 -35.23 -16.30 -28.18
N ARG A 16 -34.16 -16.06 -28.97
CA ARG A 16 -33.23 -17.12 -29.39
C ARG A 16 -31.79 -16.60 -29.44
N CYS A 17 -31.03 -16.85 -28.37
CA CYS A 17 -29.57 -16.71 -28.42
C CYS A 17 -28.97 -18.02 -28.93
N VAL A 18 -28.45 -18.03 -30.16
CA VAL A 18 -27.71 -19.18 -30.71
C VAL A 18 -26.22 -18.91 -30.52
N VAL A 19 -25.57 -19.69 -29.66
CA VAL A 19 -24.10 -19.72 -29.56
C VAL A 19 -23.61 -20.79 -30.52
N ILE A 20 -22.94 -20.39 -31.60
CA ILE A 20 -22.23 -21.31 -32.50
C ILE A 20 -20.76 -21.28 -32.10
N GLU A 21 -20.28 -22.31 -31.41
CA GLU A 21 -18.83 -22.52 -31.25
C GLU A 21 -18.28 -23.07 -32.56
N GLN A 22 -17.46 -22.28 -33.27
CA GLN A 22 -16.68 -22.78 -34.39
C GLN A 22 -15.46 -23.54 -33.87
N TRP A 23 -15.43 -24.85 -34.08
CA TRP A 23 -14.24 -25.67 -33.96
C TRP A 23 -13.68 -25.92 -35.37
N GLU A 24 -12.54 -25.33 -35.70
CA GLU A 24 -11.81 -25.68 -36.93
C GLU A 24 -11.08 -27.02 -36.73
N ALA A 25 -11.73 -28.10 -37.18
CA ALA A 25 -11.04 -29.34 -37.49
C ALA A 25 -11.48 -29.83 -38.88
N ALA A 26 -10.55 -29.74 -39.83
CA ALA A 26 -10.47 -30.45 -41.10
C ALA A 26 -11.80 -30.73 -41.84
N GLY A 27 -12.16 -29.78 -42.70
CA GLY A 27 -12.96 -29.94 -43.93
C GLY A 27 -13.86 -31.17 -44.05
N LYS A 28 -15.12 -31.04 -43.61
CA LYS A 28 -16.31 -31.70 -44.17
C LYS A 28 -17.56 -31.03 -43.57
N THR A 29 -18.32 -30.34 -44.41
CA THR A 29 -19.65 -29.84 -44.07
C THR A 29 -20.61 -31.02 -43.99
N VAL A 30 -21.23 -31.24 -42.83
CA VAL A 30 -22.37 -32.15 -42.67
C VAL A 30 -23.56 -31.28 -42.25
N GLU A 31 -24.56 -31.16 -43.12
CA GLU A 31 -25.86 -30.58 -42.75
C GLU A 31 -26.59 -31.57 -41.85
N HIS A 32 -26.81 -31.18 -40.59
CA HIS A 32 -27.75 -31.88 -39.71
C HIS A 32 -29.05 -31.10 -39.64
N ASP A 33 -30.13 -31.75 -40.07
CA ASP A 33 -31.52 -31.30 -39.93
C ASP A 33 -31.91 -31.31 -38.44
N VAL A 34 -32.06 -30.13 -37.82
CA VAL A 34 -32.40 -29.99 -36.39
C VAL A 34 -33.89 -29.74 -36.25
N THR A 35 -34.70 -30.77 -36.46
CA THR A 35 -36.11 -30.79 -36.04
C THR A 35 -36.23 -31.55 -34.72
N HIS A 36 -35.79 -30.96 -33.60
CA HIS A 36 -36.30 -31.20 -32.23
C HIS A 36 -35.51 -30.40 -31.19
N VAL A 37 -35.83 -29.11 -31.01
CA VAL A 37 -35.47 -28.39 -29.78
C VAL A 37 -36.51 -28.78 -28.72
N LYS A 38 -36.17 -29.75 -27.86
CA LYS A 38 -36.90 -29.93 -26.60
C LYS A 38 -36.70 -28.66 -25.77
N SER A 39 -37.78 -28.02 -25.36
CA SER A 39 -37.75 -26.86 -24.45
C SER A 39 -36.88 -27.18 -23.23
N VAL A 40 -35.74 -26.49 -23.10
CA VAL A 40 -34.88 -26.58 -21.91
C VAL A 40 -35.63 -25.85 -20.79
N ARG A 41 -36.17 -26.60 -19.83
CA ARG A 41 -36.66 -26.00 -18.56
C ARG A 41 -35.43 -25.45 -17.83
N ILE A 42 -35.26 -24.12 -17.84
CA ILE A 42 -34.27 -23.44 -17.00
C ILE A 42 -34.64 -23.74 -15.54
N LYS A 43 -33.76 -24.48 -14.84
CA LYS A 43 -33.96 -24.77 -13.42
C LYS A 43 -33.78 -23.47 -12.65
N LYS A 44 -34.85 -23.01 -11.99
CA LYS A 44 -34.86 -21.79 -11.20
C LYS A 44 -33.82 -21.86 -10.08
N MET A 45 -32.89 -20.89 -10.07
CA MET A 45 -31.82 -20.82 -9.08
C MET A 45 -32.33 -20.23 -7.77
N LYS A 46 -31.90 -20.83 -6.65
CA LYS A 46 -32.22 -20.36 -5.31
C LYS A 46 -31.51 -19.02 -5.02
N LYS A 47 -32.22 -18.00 -4.54
CA LYS A 47 -31.68 -16.67 -4.19
C LYS A 47 -31.25 -16.65 -2.71
N ILE A 48 -29.99 -16.37 -2.44
CA ILE A 48 -29.39 -16.45 -1.10
C ILE A 48 -28.80 -15.10 -0.67
N VAL A 49 -28.96 -14.78 0.61
CA VAL A 49 -28.13 -13.79 1.32
C VAL A 49 -27.35 -14.51 2.43
N LEU A 50 -26.03 -14.33 2.44
CA LEU A 50 -25.17 -14.92 3.46
C LEU A 50 -25.05 -13.97 4.65
N LEU A 51 -25.36 -14.42 5.86
CA LEU A 51 -25.20 -13.61 7.09
C LEU A 51 -24.09 -14.21 7.96
N CYS A 52 -23.01 -13.45 8.19
CA CYS A 52 -21.95 -13.81 9.13
C CYS A 52 -22.06 -12.93 10.38
N VAL A 53 -22.41 -13.56 11.50
CA VAL A 53 -22.46 -12.91 12.82
C VAL A 53 -21.18 -13.18 13.61
N GLY A 54 -20.75 -12.23 14.44
CA GLY A 54 -19.57 -12.47 15.25
C GLY A 54 -19.03 -11.25 16.00
N SER A 55 -17.99 -11.46 16.79
CA SER A 55 -17.40 -10.35 17.53
C SER A 55 -16.59 -9.40 16.63
N PHE A 56 -15.89 -9.90 15.61
CA PHE A 56 -14.99 -9.12 14.73
C PHE A 56 -14.06 -8.19 15.52
N ASN A 57 -13.27 -8.77 16.42
CA ASN A 57 -12.51 -8.03 17.44
C ASN A 57 -11.00 -8.27 17.33
N PRO A 58 -10.29 -7.88 16.24
CA PRO A 58 -10.79 -7.20 15.04
C PRO A 58 -11.21 -8.18 13.92
N ILE A 59 -11.77 -7.66 12.83
CA ILE A 59 -11.92 -8.38 11.56
C ILE A 59 -10.54 -8.79 11.00
N THR A 60 -10.48 -9.88 10.25
CA THR A 60 -9.28 -10.44 9.61
C THR A 60 -9.60 -10.84 8.17
N PHE A 61 -8.57 -11.09 7.35
CA PHE A 61 -8.75 -11.60 5.99
C PHE A 61 -9.55 -12.90 5.93
N MET A 62 -9.47 -13.75 6.97
CA MET A 62 -10.23 -14.99 7.04
C MET A 62 -11.75 -14.77 7.07
N HIS A 63 -12.22 -13.70 7.72
CA HIS A 63 -13.64 -13.39 7.74
C HIS A 63 -14.14 -13.03 6.33
N LEU A 64 -13.37 -12.26 5.56
CA LEU A 64 -13.70 -11.90 4.18
C LEU A 64 -13.59 -13.11 3.24
N ARG A 65 -12.55 -13.94 3.42
CA ARG A 65 -12.33 -15.15 2.62
C ARG A 65 -13.49 -16.14 2.72
N MET A 66 -14.09 -16.29 3.90
CA MET A 66 -15.26 -17.16 4.10
C MET A 66 -16.43 -16.80 3.17
N PHE A 67 -16.69 -15.52 2.94
CA PHE A 67 -17.75 -15.08 2.02
C PHE A 67 -17.45 -15.50 0.58
N VAL A 68 -16.20 -15.32 0.14
CA VAL A 68 -15.78 -15.66 -1.23
C VAL A 68 -15.92 -17.17 -1.46
N LEU A 69 -15.37 -17.98 -0.56
CA LEU A 69 -15.47 -19.45 -0.62
C LEU A 69 -16.91 -19.93 -0.68
N ALA A 70 -17.76 -19.40 0.21
CA ALA A 70 -19.15 -19.79 0.28
C ALA A 70 -19.89 -19.44 -1.01
N LYS A 71 -19.70 -18.21 -1.52
CA LYS A 71 -20.32 -17.77 -2.77
C LYS A 71 -19.92 -18.63 -3.96
N GLU A 72 -18.61 -18.90 -4.13
CA GLU A 72 -18.09 -19.75 -5.19
C GLU A 72 -18.68 -21.17 -5.10
N TYR A 73 -18.63 -21.78 -3.92
CA TYR A 73 -19.12 -23.15 -3.73
C TYR A 73 -20.63 -23.27 -3.98
N LEU A 74 -21.44 -22.35 -3.43
CA LEU A 74 -22.89 -22.35 -3.61
C LEU A 74 -23.27 -22.19 -5.09
N TYR A 75 -22.56 -21.34 -5.83
CA TYR A 75 -22.79 -21.15 -7.25
C TYR A 75 -22.36 -22.39 -8.05
N ASP A 76 -21.09 -22.79 -7.94
CA ASP A 76 -20.51 -23.84 -8.80
C ASP A 76 -21.11 -25.22 -8.53
N LYS A 77 -21.33 -25.56 -7.26
CA LYS A 77 -21.75 -26.91 -6.86
C LYS A 77 -23.24 -27.07 -6.69
N LEU A 78 -23.93 -26.03 -6.22
CA LEU A 78 -25.36 -26.11 -5.91
C LEU A 78 -26.24 -25.31 -6.88
N GLN A 79 -25.64 -24.48 -7.74
CA GLN A 79 -26.37 -23.59 -8.66
C GLN A 79 -27.31 -22.65 -7.89
N TRP A 80 -26.83 -22.14 -6.74
CA TRP A 80 -27.52 -21.15 -5.92
C TRP A 80 -26.89 -19.78 -6.16
N ASN A 81 -27.73 -18.75 -6.29
CA ASN A 81 -27.32 -17.40 -6.57
C ASN A 81 -27.21 -16.58 -5.27
N VAL A 82 -25.99 -16.29 -4.85
CA VAL A 82 -25.73 -15.39 -3.70
C VAL A 82 -25.80 -13.94 -4.16
N LEU A 83 -26.86 -13.27 -3.73
CA LEU A 83 -27.12 -11.86 -4.05
C LEU A 83 -26.23 -10.92 -3.23
N GLU A 84 -26.11 -11.20 -1.93
CA GLU A 84 -25.44 -10.32 -0.97
C GLU A 84 -24.83 -11.11 0.20
N GLY A 85 -23.79 -10.54 0.81
CA GLY A 85 -23.22 -10.98 2.08
C GLY A 85 -23.37 -9.88 3.13
N LEU A 86 -23.84 -10.23 4.32
CA LEU A 86 -24.02 -9.32 5.46
C LEU A 86 -23.06 -9.71 6.57
N ILE A 87 -22.25 -8.77 7.04
CA ILE A 87 -21.42 -8.93 8.24
C ILE A 87 -22.07 -8.18 9.40
N SER A 88 -22.41 -8.87 10.48
CA SER A 88 -23.13 -8.29 11.63
C SER A 88 -22.32 -8.42 12.92
N PRO A 89 -21.68 -7.34 13.42
CA PRO A 89 -20.98 -7.37 14.69
C PRO A 89 -21.95 -7.51 15.87
N VAL A 90 -21.54 -8.27 16.88
CA VAL A 90 -22.36 -8.41 18.10
C VAL A 90 -22.47 -7.11 18.89
N HIS A 91 -23.54 -6.94 19.66
CA HIS A 91 -23.70 -5.83 20.60
C HIS A 91 -22.66 -5.84 21.73
N ASP A 92 -22.38 -4.69 22.36
CA ASP A 92 -21.38 -4.59 23.46
C ASP A 92 -21.79 -5.35 24.73
N ALA A 93 -23.10 -5.51 24.94
CA ALA A 93 -23.65 -6.31 26.02
C ALA A 93 -23.41 -7.84 25.86
N TYR A 94 -22.76 -8.29 24.77
CA TYR A 94 -22.32 -9.68 24.61
C TYR A 94 -21.29 -10.09 25.68
N LYS A 95 -20.66 -9.13 26.36
CA LYS A 95 -19.77 -9.35 27.53
C LYS A 95 -18.58 -10.30 27.28
N LYS A 96 -18.14 -10.44 26.03
CA LYS A 96 -16.90 -11.16 25.71
C LYS A 96 -15.70 -10.43 26.34
N LYS A 97 -14.78 -11.18 26.95
CA LYS A 97 -13.55 -10.63 27.54
C LYS A 97 -12.76 -9.83 26.49
N ASN A 98 -12.35 -8.61 26.85
CA ASN A 98 -11.57 -7.69 26.00
C ASN A 98 -12.27 -7.35 24.66
N LEU A 99 -13.59 -7.30 24.64
CA LEU A 99 -14.37 -6.83 23.48
C LEU A 99 -14.16 -5.32 23.33
N ALA A 100 -13.66 -4.88 22.17
CA ALA A 100 -13.63 -3.46 21.83
C ALA A 100 -15.08 -2.94 21.66
N PRO A 101 -15.34 -1.66 21.97
CA PRO A 101 -16.65 -1.05 21.73
C PRO A 101 -17.17 -1.26 20.30
N SER A 102 -18.49 -1.39 20.16
CA SER A 102 -19.15 -1.75 18.90
C SER A 102 -18.85 -0.78 17.77
N HIS A 103 -18.80 0.52 18.06
CA HIS A 103 -18.48 1.55 17.07
C HIS A 103 -17.08 1.38 16.47
N HIS A 104 -16.08 0.95 17.24
CA HIS A 104 -14.75 0.64 16.71
C HIS A 104 -14.79 -0.59 15.81
N ARG A 105 -15.52 -1.64 16.22
CA ARG A 105 -15.63 -2.89 15.47
C ARG A 105 -16.40 -2.68 14.16
N ALA A 106 -17.51 -1.96 14.20
CA ALA A 106 -18.27 -1.54 13.03
C ALA A 106 -17.40 -0.70 12.08
N LYS A 107 -16.61 0.24 12.60
CA LYS A 107 -15.71 1.04 11.76
C LYS A 107 -14.61 0.21 11.10
N MET A 108 -14.01 -0.74 11.83
CA MET A 108 -13.04 -1.67 11.24
C MET A 108 -13.65 -2.57 10.17
N LEU A 109 -14.91 -3.01 10.34
CA LEU A 109 -15.64 -3.78 9.33
C LEU A 109 -15.88 -2.94 8.06
N GLU A 110 -16.33 -1.70 8.21
CA GLU A 110 -16.55 -0.78 7.09
C GLU A 110 -15.24 -0.52 6.32
N LEU A 111 -14.14 -0.23 7.03
CA LEU A 111 -12.82 -0.04 6.43
C LEU A 111 -12.35 -1.28 5.65
N ALA A 112 -12.51 -2.47 6.23
CA ALA A 112 -12.15 -3.74 5.59
C ALA A 112 -12.95 -4.00 4.30
N ILE A 113 -14.24 -3.72 4.29
CA ILE A 113 -15.11 -3.91 3.12
C ILE A 113 -14.71 -2.94 2.00
N ASN A 114 -14.44 -1.68 2.35
CA ASN A 114 -14.13 -0.62 1.39
C ASN A 114 -12.72 -0.75 0.77
N GLU A 115 -11.71 -1.14 1.56
CA GLU A 115 -10.32 -1.29 1.07
C GLU A 115 -10.21 -2.25 -0.12
N HIS A 116 -10.92 -3.37 -0.05
CA HIS A 116 -10.89 -4.40 -1.08
C HIS A 116 -11.96 -4.23 -2.16
N GLN A 117 -12.77 -3.17 -2.08
CA GLN A 117 -13.86 -2.88 -3.01
C GLN A 117 -14.72 -4.13 -3.28
N ILE A 118 -15.10 -4.90 -2.24
CA ILE A 118 -15.90 -6.12 -2.41
C ILE A 118 -17.38 -5.71 -2.46
N PRO A 119 -17.98 -5.49 -3.65
CA PRO A 119 -19.19 -4.67 -3.76
C PRO A 119 -20.45 -5.36 -3.24
N TRP A 120 -20.39 -6.68 -3.04
CA TRP A 120 -21.54 -7.50 -2.65
C TRP A 120 -21.56 -7.84 -1.16
N ILE A 121 -20.53 -7.46 -0.38
CA ILE A 121 -20.51 -7.63 1.08
C ILE A 121 -20.82 -6.29 1.73
N LYS A 122 -21.76 -6.28 2.68
CA LYS A 122 -22.18 -5.08 3.41
C LYS A 122 -22.12 -5.29 4.91
N LEU A 123 -21.93 -4.19 5.63
CA LEU A 123 -22.05 -4.14 7.09
C LEU A 123 -23.54 -4.03 7.47
N SER A 124 -23.99 -4.90 8.38
CA SER A 124 -25.25 -4.73 9.10
C SER A 124 -24.95 -4.20 10.50
N THR A 125 -25.46 -3.00 10.82
CA THR A 125 -25.33 -2.42 12.16
C THR A 125 -26.53 -2.72 13.06
N TRP A 126 -27.51 -3.49 12.58
CA TRP A 126 -28.77 -3.70 13.29
C TRP A 126 -28.56 -4.22 14.73
N GLU A 127 -27.72 -5.25 14.93
CA GLU A 127 -27.51 -5.83 16.27
C GLU A 127 -26.83 -4.83 17.22
N VAL A 128 -25.89 -4.01 16.72
CA VAL A 128 -25.18 -3.02 17.56
C VAL A 128 -26.04 -1.81 17.92
N GLU A 129 -27.14 -1.60 17.21
CA GLU A 129 -28.11 -0.53 17.45
C GLU A 129 -29.25 -0.94 18.41
N GLN A 130 -29.33 -2.22 18.79
CA GLN A 130 -30.31 -2.69 19.78
C GLN A 130 -29.96 -2.22 21.19
N GLU A 131 -30.95 -2.16 22.08
CA GLU A 131 -30.74 -1.78 23.50
C GLU A 131 -29.86 -2.78 24.26
N GLY A 132 -29.72 -4.01 23.75
CA GLY A 132 -29.01 -5.10 24.40
C GLY A 132 -28.52 -6.16 23.41
N TRP A 133 -27.82 -7.15 23.95
CA TRP A 133 -27.36 -8.29 23.16
C TRP A 133 -28.56 -9.11 22.67
N SER A 134 -28.55 -9.41 21.37
CA SER A 134 -29.56 -10.23 20.70
C SER A 134 -28.98 -11.60 20.34
N LYS A 135 -29.80 -12.64 20.31
CA LYS A 135 -29.32 -13.97 19.93
C LYS A 135 -29.14 -14.02 18.41
N THR A 136 -28.28 -14.92 17.93
CA THR A 136 -28.05 -15.14 16.49
C THR A 136 -29.36 -15.32 15.71
N LEU A 137 -30.31 -16.06 16.29
CA LEU A 137 -31.62 -16.29 15.68
C LEU A 137 -32.40 -14.99 15.45
N ASP A 138 -32.38 -14.07 16.42
CA ASP A 138 -33.11 -12.80 16.32
C ASP A 138 -32.56 -11.94 15.18
N THR A 139 -31.23 -11.91 15.02
CA THR A 139 -30.54 -11.25 13.89
C THR A 139 -30.91 -11.89 12.55
N MET A 140 -31.02 -13.22 12.49
CA MET A 140 -31.43 -13.94 11.27
C MET A 140 -32.89 -13.66 10.89
N ASP A 141 -33.81 -13.76 11.85
CA ASP A 141 -35.23 -13.47 11.63
C ASP A 141 -35.43 -12.03 11.17
N HIS A 142 -34.75 -11.05 11.79
CA HIS A 142 -34.81 -9.65 11.35
C HIS A 142 -34.46 -9.49 9.87
N HIS A 143 -33.29 -9.99 9.45
CA HIS A 143 -32.84 -9.84 8.06
C HIS A 143 -33.74 -10.58 7.07
N GLN A 144 -34.26 -11.75 7.43
CA GLN A 144 -35.18 -12.51 6.60
C GLN A 144 -36.51 -11.78 6.37
N VAL A 145 -37.04 -11.14 7.42
CA VAL A 145 -38.25 -10.30 7.34
C VAL A 145 -37.99 -9.06 6.50
N VAL A 146 -36.87 -8.36 6.72
CA VAL A 146 -36.53 -7.14 5.96
C VAL A 146 -36.38 -7.44 4.46
N LEU A 147 -35.72 -8.53 4.10
CA LEU A 147 -35.44 -8.87 2.70
C LEU A 147 -36.70 -9.31 1.91
N ASN A 148 -37.69 -9.88 2.58
CA ASN A 148 -38.92 -10.37 1.92
C ASN A 148 -40.15 -9.48 2.18
N GLY A 149 -39.97 -8.38 2.92
CA GLY A 149 -41.06 -7.53 3.40
C GLY A 149 -41.79 -8.12 4.62
N SER A 150 -42.50 -7.28 5.37
CA SER A 150 -43.23 -7.64 6.60
C SER A 150 -44.43 -8.58 6.41
N ALA A 151 -44.54 -9.27 5.27
CA ALA A 151 -45.51 -10.34 5.11
C ALA A 151 -45.16 -11.43 6.13
N GLN A 152 -45.96 -11.47 7.20
CA GLN A 152 -45.93 -12.48 8.24
C GLN A 152 -45.66 -13.86 7.63
N LEU A 153 -44.76 -14.63 8.27
CA LEU A 153 -44.62 -16.06 8.08
C LEU A 153 -45.97 -16.74 8.42
N ASP A 154 -46.93 -16.65 7.51
CA ASP A 154 -48.14 -17.45 7.52
C ASP A 154 -47.71 -18.82 6.99
N THR A 155 -47.57 -19.78 7.90
CA THR A 155 -47.04 -21.14 7.67
C THR A 155 -47.91 -22.01 6.76
N THR A 156 -48.78 -21.40 5.94
CA THR A 156 -49.79 -22.08 5.11
C THR A 156 -49.85 -21.57 3.67
N LYS A 157 -48.92 -20.72 3.22
CA LYS A 157 -48.81 -20.35 1.79
C LYS A 157 -47.54 -20.95 1.19
N ASP A 158 -47.71 -21.69 0.09
CA ASP A 158 -46.62 -22.21 -0.74
C ASP A 158 -45.56 -21.13 -1.01
N VAL A 159 -44.34 -21.37 -0.52
CA VAL A 159 -43.15 -20.49 -0.64
C VAL A 159 -42.58 -20.53 -2.07
N ASN A 160 -43.44 -20.41 -3.06
CA ASN A 160 -43.10 -20.52 -4.48
C ASN A 160 -43.24 -19.20 -5.25
N SER A 161 -43.12 -18.06 -4.56
CA SER A 161 -42.94 -16.76 -5.23
C SER A 161 -41.52 -16.66 -5.79
N ASP A 162 -41.37 -16.21 -7.04
CA ASP A 162 -40.08 -15.99 -7.73
C ASP A 162 -39.08 -15.11 -7.00
N ASP A 163 -39.55 -14.34 -6.02
CA ASP A 163 -38.77 -13.33 -5.32
C ASP A 163 -38.37 -13.68 -3.90
N HIS A 164 -38.63 -14.90 -3.43
CA HIS A 164 -38.18 -15.27 -2.09
C HIS A 164 -36.65 -15.32 -1.99
N VAL A 165 -36.10 -14.58 -1.03
CA VAL A 165 -34.67 -14.55 -0.69
C VAL A 165 -34.46 -15.27 0.63
N GLN A 166 -33.65 -16.32 0.64
CA GLN A 166 -33.32 -17.06 1.86
C GLN A 166 -32.04 -16.50 2.50
N VAL A 167 -32.12 -16.15 3.78
CA VAL A 167 -30.95 -15.85 4.61
C VAL A 167 -30.33 -17.17 5.08
N MET A 168 -29.04 -17.34 4.88
CA MET A 168 -28.28 -18.48 5.41
C MET A 168 -27.19 -18.00 6.37
N LEU A 169 -26.97 -18.74 7.47
CA LEU A 169 -25.89 -18.45 8.41
C LEU A 169 -24.55 -18.88 7.82
N LEU A 170 -23.64 -17.94 7.58
CA LEU A 170 -22.26 -18.21 7.18
C LEU A 170 -21.36 -18.25 8.41
N CYS A 171 -20.66 -19.37 8.63
CA CYS A 171 -19.79 -19.52 9.79
C CYS A 171 -18.59 -20.45 9.54
N GLY A 172 -17.63 -20.43 10.46
CA GLY A 172 -16.58 -21.44 10.54
C GLY A 172 -17.07 -22.69 11.28
N SER A 173 -16.27 -23.75 11.23
CA SER A 173 -16.52 -25.02 11.94
C SER A 173 -16.67 -24.84 13.46
N ASP A 174 -15.99 -23.86 14.05
CA ASP A 174 -16.04 -23.53 15.47
C ASP A 174 -17.44 -23.13 15.96
N LEU A 175 -18.24 -22.47 15.13
CA LEU A 175 -19.63 -22.15 15.49
C LEU A 175 -20.52 -23.39 15.47
N VAL A 176 -20.36 -24.26 14.47
CA VAL A 176 -21.14 -25.50 14.37
C VAL A 176 -20.81 -26.45 15.51
N GLU A 177 -19.53 -26.56 15.88
CA GLU A 177 -19.12 -27.33 17.08
C GLU A 177 -19.76 -26.77 18.35
N SER A 178 -19.95 -25.45 18.44
CA SER A 178 -20.60 -24.84 19.60
C SER A 178 -22.05 -25.30 19.78
N PHE A 179 -22.73 -25.77 18.73
CA PHE A 179 -24.10 -26.33 18.82
C PHE A 179 -24.17 -27.56 19.72
N LEU A 180 -23.04 -28.24 19.95
CA LEU A 180 -22.94 -29.40 20.83
C LEU A 180 -22.64 -29.03 22.29
N VAL A 181 -22.36 -27.76 22.60
CA VAL A 181 -22.05 -27.32 23.97
C VAL A 181 -23.33 -27.34 24.81
N PRO A 182 -23.40 -28.15 25.88
CA PRO A 182 -24.62 -28.29 26.68
C PRO A 182 -25.09 -26.96 27.27
N GLY A 183 -26.38 -26.66 27.08
CA GLY A 183 -27.02 -25.45 27.63
C GLY A 183 -26.67 -24.15 26.90
N LEU A 184 -25.80 -24.17 25.89
CA LEU A 184 -25.47 -22.98 25.11
C LEU A 184 -26.54 -22.65 24.06
N TRP A 185 -27.09 -23.69 23.42
CA TRP A 185 -28.11 -23.57 22.39
C TRP A 185 -29.35 -24.38 22.79
N SER A 186 -30.53 -23.84 22.55
CA SER A 186 -31.76 -24.62 22.68
C SER A 186 -32.08 -25.36 21.38
N GLU A 187 -32.67 -26.55 21.47
CA GLU A 187 -33.00 -27.36 20.28
C GLU A 187 -33.95 -26.63 19.32
N VAL A 188 -34.92 -25.88 19.84
CA VAL A 188 -35.85 -25.07 19.03
C VAL A 188 -35.11 -24.02 18.20
N GLN A 189 -34.10 -23.39 18.78
CA GLN A 189 -33.28 -22.42 18.05
C GLN A 189 -32.42 -23.10 16.99
N LEU A 190 -31.82 -24.24 17.31
CA LEU A 190 -31.01 -25.00 16.34
C LEU A 190 -31.87 -25.50 15.17
N GLU A 191 -33.07 -25.99 15.44
CA GLU A 191 -34.00 -26.39 14.40
C GLU A 191 -34.36 -25.23 13.48
N ARG A 192 -34.66 -24.05 14.06
CA ARG A 192 -34.97 -22.85 13.27
C ARG A 192 -33.77 -22.36 12.46
N ILE A 193 -32.57 -22.31 13.05
CA ILE A 193 -31.32 -21.91 12.37
C ILE A 193 -30.98 -22.89 11.25
N CYS A 194 -30.97 -24.19 11.51
CA CYS A 194 -30.58 -25.18 10.52
C CYS A 194 -31.67 -25.36 9.46
N ARG A 195 -32.89 -25.77 9.82
CA ARG A 195 -33.94 -26.08 8.83
C ARG A 195 -34.61 -24.84 8.25
N GLY A 196 -34.85 -23.83 9.08
CA GLY A 196 -35.56 -22.62 8.66
C GLY A 196 -34.72 -21.72 7.77
N PHE A 197 -33.43 -21.57 8.09
CA PHE A 197 -32.52 -20.67 7.37
C PHE A 197 -31.44 -21.40 6.59
N GLY A 198 -30.91 -22.50 7.10
CA GLY A 198 -29.74 -23.16 6.53
C GLY A 198 -28.42 -22.56 7.01
N VAL A 199 -27.39 -23.40 7.02
CA VAL A 199 -26.05 -23.04 7.47
C VAL A 199 -25.05 -23.32 6.36
N VAL A 200 -24.12 -22.40 6.13
CA VAL A 200 -22.95 -22.57 5.27
C VAL A 200 -21.72 -22.55 6.16
N CYS A 201 -21.13 -23.72 6.35
CA CYS A 201 -20.00 -23.93 7.24
C CYS A 201 -18.70 -24.07 6.43
N VAL A 202 -17.80 -23.10 6.55
CA VAL A 202 -16.45 -23.17 5.97
C VAL A 202 -15.55 -23.98 6.90
N THR A 203 -14.90 -25.02 6.37
CA THR A 203 -14.03 -25.89 7.16
C THR A 203 -12.75 -25.18 7.58
N ARG A 204 -12.20 -25.58 8.74
CA ARG A 204 -10.87 -25.18 9.20
C ARG A 204 -9.98 -26.41 9.32
N GLU A 205 -8.67 -26.19 9.29
CA GLU A 205 -7.68 -27.26 9.43
C GLU A 205 -7.82 -27.99 10.78
N GLY A 206 -7.64 -29.30 10.77
CA GLY A 206 -7.64 -30.13 11.97
C GLY A 206 -9.02 -30.53 12.49
N VAL A 207 -10.11 -30.09 11.85
CA VAL A 207 -11.49 -30.45 12.24
C VAL A 207 -12.21 -31.13 11.09
N ASN A 208 -12.55 -32.41 11.24
CA ASN A 208 -13.46 -33.09 10.32
C ASN A 208 -14.92 -32.81 10.71
N ILE A 209 -15.44 -31.66 10.28
CA ILE A 209 -16.79 -31.23 10.63
C ILE A 209 -17.87 -32.18 10.08
N GLN A 210 -17.60 -32.91 8.98
CA GLN A 210 -18.52 -33.92 8.46
C GLN A 210 -18.73 -35.06 9.45
N ASP A 211 -17.63 -35.56 10.04
CA ASP A 211 -17.70 -36.63 11.04
C ASP A 211 -18.37 -36.14 12.32
N THR A 212 -18.10 -34.90 12.75
CA THR A 212 -18.76 -34.28 13.91
C THR A 212 -20.28 -34.19 13.72
N ILE A 213 -20.75 -33.76 12.53
CA ILE A 213 -22.18 -33.66 12.22
C ILE A 213 -22.83 -35.05 12.20
N ARG A 214 -22.22 -36.01 11.49
CA ARG A 214 -22.77 -37.38 11.36
C ARG A 214 -22.76 -38.15 12.68
N GLY A 215 -21.72 -37.96 13.49
CA GLY A 215 -21.54 -38.63 14.77
C GLY A 215 -22.42 -38.09 15.89
N SER A 216 -23.01 -36.90 15.72
CA SER A 216 -23.89 -36.29 16.72
C SER A 216 -25.36 -36.68 16.50
N PRO A 217 -26.05 -37.26 17.51
CA PRO A 217 -27.49 -37.52 17.43
C PRO A 217 -28.34 -36.26 17.22
N LEU A 218 -27.82 -35.08 17.58
CA LEU A 218 -28.48 -33.80 17.39
C LEU A 218 -28.25 -33.26 15.98
N LEU A 219 -26.99 -33.14 15.55
CA LEU A 219 -26.64 -32.49 14.28
C LEU A 219 -26.92 -33.35 13.05
N SER A 220 -26.89 -34.68 13.18
CA SER A 220 -27.27 -35.59 12.09
C SER A 220 -28.68 -35.35 11.57
N LYS A 221 -29.60 -34.82 12.40
CA LYS A 221 -30.96 -34.42 12.02
C LYS A 221 -31.01 -33.21 11.06
N PHE A 222 -29.89 -32.50 10.93
CA PHE A 222 -29.73 -31.26 10.18
C PHE A 222 -28.62 -31.37 9.11
N ALA A 223 -28.13 -32.58 8.82
CA ALA A 223 -26.95 -32.77 7.97
C ALA A 223 -27.16 -32.20 6.54
N ASP A 224 -28.36 -32.31 5.99
CA ASP A 224 -28.71 -31.78 4.67
C ASP A 224 -28.93 -30.26 4.67
N ASP A 225 -29.14 -29.65 5.84
CA ASP A 225 -29.34 -28.22 6.03
C ASP A 225 -28.02 -27.45 6.25
N ILE A 226 -26.93 -28.17 6.50
CA ILE A 226 -25.59 -27.62 6.72
C ILE A 226 -24.73 -27.89 5.49
N VAL A 227 -24.54 -26.87 4.66
CA VAL A 227 -23.65 -26.90 3.51
C VAL A 227 -22.20 -26.75 3.96
N ILE A 228 -21.37 -27.76 3.71
CA ILE A 228 -19.97 -27.76 4.11
C ILE A 228 -19.08 -27.32 2.95
N VAL A 229 -18.36 -26.22 3.14
CA VAL A 229 -17.48 -25.62 2.14
C VAL A 229 -16.02 -25.86 2.53
N PRO A 230 -15.25 -26.64 1.74
CA PRO A 230 -13.86 -26.90 2.05
C PRO A 230 -12.98 -25.66 1.78
N GLU A 231 -12.15 -25.28 2.76
CA GLU A 231 -11.00 -24.39 2.53
C GLU A 231 -9.74 -25.24 2.32
N TRP A 232 -9.13 -25.09 1.15
CA TRP A 232 -7.95 -25.82 0.69
C TRP A 232 -6.65 -25.22 1.19
N PHE A 233 -6.67 -23.94 1.57
CA PHE A 233 -5.54 -23.17 2.07
C PHE A 233 -5.76 -22.87 3.57
N PRO A 234 -5.41 -23.80 4.46
CA PRO A 234 -5.62 -23.61 5.88
C PRO A 234 -4.86 -22.38 6.38
N ASN A 235 -5.56 -21.49 7.05
CA ASN A 235 -5.00 -20.29 7.64
C ASN A 235 -5.55 -20.12 9.07
N GLN A 236 -4.64 -20.18 10.03
CA GLN A 236 -4.93 -20.20 11.46
C GLN A 236 -4.96 -18.79 12.10
N VAL A 237 -4.99 -17.73 11.28
CA VAL A 237 -5.11 -16.36 11.77
C VAL A 237 -6.47 -16.16 12.45
N SER A 238 -6.45 -15.82 13.73
CA SER A 238 -7.64 -15.53 14.54
C SER A 238 -7.57 -14.12 15.10
N SER A 239 -8.72 -13.49 15.35
CA SER A 239 -8.74 -12.18 16.02
C SER A 239 -8.00 -12.21 17.37
N THR A 240 -7.97 -13.35 18.06
CA THR A 240 -7.23 -13.52 19.32
C THR A 240 -5.71 -13.48 19.11
N SER A 241 -5.18 -14.12 18.06
CA SER A 241 -3.76 -14.02 17.72
C SER A 241 -3.39 -12.62 17.24
N ILE A 242 -4.27 -11.93 16.50
CA ILE A 242 -4.07 -10.50 16.15
C ILE A 242 -3.94 -9.63 17.40
N ARG A 243 -4.89 -9.72 18.34
CA ARG A 243 -4.79 -8.96 19.61
C ARG A 243 -3.54 -9.33 20.41
N ALA A 244 -3.03 -10.56 20.29
CA ALA A 244 -1.78 -10.97 20.94
C ALA A 244 -0.54 -10.39 20.25
N ALA A 245 -0.54 -10.31 18.92
CA ALA A 245 0.52 -9.67 18.13
C ALA A 245 0.61 -8.17 18.43
N VAL A 246 -0.53 -7.46 18.46
CA VAL A 246 -0.60 -6.05 18.85
C VAL A 246 -0.03 -5.82 20.26
N ARG A 247 -0.41 -6.67 21.24
CA ARG A 247 0.14 -6.60 22.61
C ARG A 247 1.63 -6.87 22.72
N LYS A 248 2.26 -7.43 21.68
CA LYS A 248 3.70 -7.71 21.61
C LYS A 248 4.43 -6.70 20.71
N GLY A 249 3.74 -5.68 20.20
CA GLY A 249 4.29 -4.71 19.24
C GLY A 249 4.64 -5.29 17.88
N LEU A 250 4.10 -6.47 17.52
CA LEU A 250 4.35 -7.11 16.24
C LEU A 250 3.51 -6.46 15.14
N CYS A 251 4.07 -6.36 13.94
CA CYS A 251 3.32 -5.94 12.76
C CYS A 251 2.18 -6.93 12.48
N ILE A 252 0.98 -6.40 12.24
CA ILE A 252 -0.21 -7.16 11.85
C ILE A 252 -0.63 -6.91 10.39
N GLY A 253 0.21 -6.18 9.63
CA GLY A 253 0.05 -6.01 8.19
C GLY A 253 -0.04 -7.37 7.51
N MET A 254 -0.85 -7.46 6.45
CA MET A 254 -1.16 -8.70 5.72
C MET A 254 -1.93 -9.78 6.51
N LEU A 255 -2.16 -9.60 7.82
CA LEU A 255 -3.05 -10.47 8.60
C LEU A 255 -4.47 -9.89 8.72
N VAL A 256 -4.57 -8.57 8.60
CA VAL A 256 -5.81 -7.78 8.51
C VAL A 256 -5.66 -6.76 7.36
N PRO A 257 -6.76 -6.21 6.83
CA PRO A 257 -6.69 -5.09 5.88
C PRO A 257 -5.84 -3.94 6.43
N MET A 258 -5.09 -3.27 5.57
CA MET A 258 -4.11 -2.26 5.98
C MET A 258 -4.78 -1.07 6.68
N THR A 259 -5.95 -0.65 6.21
CA THR A 259 -6.79 0.38 6.85
C THR A 259 -7.25 -0.03 8.25
N VAL A 260 -7.51 -1.31 8.49
CA VAL A 260 -7.85 -1.85 9.82
C VAL A 260 -6.63 -1.83 10.74
N ALA A 261 -5.45 -2.23 10.25
CA ALA A 261 -4.21 -2.11 11.02
C ALA A 261 -3.94 -0.65 11.42
N ALA A 262 -4.23 0.30 10.50
CA ALA A 262 -4.05 1.74 10.74
C ALA A 262 -4.98 2.22 11.85
N TYR A 263 -6.24 1.81 11.74
CA TYR A 263 -7.27 2.16 12.70
C TYR A 263 -6.95 1.64 14.10
N ILE A 264 -6.47 0.39 14.21
CA ILE A 264 -6.04 -0.21 15.48
C ILE A 264 -4.90 0.60 16.12
N LYS A 265 -3.89 0.98 15.32
CA LYS A 265 -2.77 1.81 15.78
C LYS A 265 -3.25 3.19 16.23
N GLN A 266 -4.04 3.86 15.39
CA GLN A 266 -4.59 5.20 15.64
C GLN A 266 -5.36 5.28 16.96
N HIS A 267 -6.25 4.32 17.18
CA HIS A 267 -7.13 4.31 18.34
C HIS A 267 -6.54 3.56 19.54
N ARG A 268 -5.26 3.13 19.44
CA ARG A 268 -4.55 2.35 20.47
C ARG A 268 -5.33 1.13 20.94
N LEU A 269 -6.08 0.50 20.03
CA LEU A 269 -6.90 -0.65 20.37
C LEU A 269 -6.00 -1.85 20.67
N TYR A 270 -6.40 -2.67 21.65
CA TYR A 270 -5.74 -3.92 22.03
C TYR A 270 -4.30 -3.79 22.56
N HIS A 271 -3.81 -2.58 22.81
CA HIS A 271 -2.52 -2.39 23.48
C HIS A 271 -2.67 -2.78 24.96
N GLY A 272 -1.65 -3.43 25.53
CA GLY A 272 -1.59 -3.64 26.99
C GLY A 272 -1.13 -2.36 27.69
N ASP A 273 -1.33 -2.26 29.01
CA ASP A 273 -0.98 -1.08 29.81
C ASP A 273 0.54 -0.74 29.84
N THR A 274 1.41 -1.53 29.20
CA THR A 274 2.86 -1.53 29.51
C THR A 274 3.84 -1.66 28.34
N GLN A 275 3.44 -1.58 27.07
CA GLN A 275 4.42 -1.57 25.97
C GLN A 275 4.45 -0.24 25.21
N ILE A 276 5.52 0.53 25.48
CA ILE A 276 5.98 1.60 24.59
C ILE A 276 6.62 0.89 23.39
N MET A 277 5.94 0.85 22.25
CA MET A 277 6.56 0.41 21.01
C MET A 277 7.64 1.42 20.60
N GLU A 278 8.80 0.92 20.18
CA GLU A 278 9.81 1.74 19.51
C GLU A 278 9.17 2.40 18.27
N PRO A 279 9.19 3.74 18.15
CA PRO A 279 8.56 4.41 17.03
C PRO A 279 9.25 4.04 15.72
N LEU A 280 8.46 3.92 14.65
CA LEU A 280 8.93 3.59 13.31
C LEU A 280 9.24 4.86 12.52
N VAL A 281 10.45 4.97 12.01
CA VAL A 281 10.93 6.07 11.18
C VAL A 281 11.16 5.60 9.75
N PHE A 282 10.48 6.21 8.79
CA PHE A 282 10.77 6.03 7.36
C PHE A 282 11.72 7.14 6.91
N VAL A 283 12.85 6.76 6.31
CA VAL A 283 13.89 7.67 5.85
C VAL A 283 13.89 7.71 4.33
N PHE A 284 13.49 8.85 3.78
CA PHE A 284 13.38 9.12 2.34
C PHE A 284 14.61 9.86 1.84
N LYS A 285 15.59 9.13 1.30
CA LYS A 285 16.85 9.71 0.80
C LYS A 285 17.38 9.00 -0.44
N ALA A 286 18.36 9.61 -1.09
CA ALA A 286 19.18 8.92 -2.07
C ALA A 286 20.15 7.96 -1.35
N THR A 287 20.40 6.79 -1.93
CA THR A 287 21.37 5.81 -1.42
C THR A 287 22.57 5.69 -2.35
N LYS A 288 23.78 5.63 -1.78
CA LYS A 288 25.01 5.31 -2.52
C LYS A 288 25.34 3.84 -2.26
N SER A 289 25.18 2.98 -3.29
CA SER A 289 25.45 1.53 -3.30
C SER A 289 24.88 0.71 -2.13
N ALA A 290 24.67 -0.59 -2.32
CA ALA A 290 23.95 -1.43 -1.35
C ALA A 290 24.78 -1.84 -0.12
N ASP A 291 26.11 -1.59 -0.11
CA ASP A 291 27.06 -2.31 0.75
C ASP A 291 27.63 -1.53 1.94
N THR A 292 27.18 -0.29 2.19
CA THR A 292 27.64 0.49 3.35
C THR A 292 26.48 0.88 4.25
N ALA A 293 26.66 0.69 5.57
CA ALA A 293 25.68 1.09 6.57
C ALA A 293 25.45 2.61 6.52
N ASP A 294 24.17 3.01 6.57
CA ASP A 294 23.80 4.41 6.43
C ASP A 294 23.88 5.13 7.79
N PRO A 295 24.70 6.18 7.94
CA PRO A 295 24.94 6.80 9.25
C PRO A 295 23.68 7.46 9.83
N PHE A 296 22.71 7.85 8.99
CA PHE A 296 21.42 8.37 9.47
C PHE A 296 20.53 7.25 10.02
N VAL A 297 20.64 6.04 9.47
CA VAL A 297 19.92 4.86 9.98
C VAL A 297 20.54 4.44 11.31
N GLU A 298 21.87 4.35 11.39
CA GLU A 298 22.59 3.94 12.60
C GLU A 298 22.26 4.85 13.80
N VAL A 299 22.35 6.17 13.62
CA VAL A 299 22.10 7.10 14.72
C VAL A 299 20.65 7.03 15.22
N LEU A 300 19.67 6.79 14.34
CA LEU A 300 18.27 6.63 14.73
C LEU A 300 18.04 5.29 15.44
N GLN A 301 18.67 4.21 14.98
CA GLN A 301 18.61 2.91 15.65
C GLN A 301 19.24 2.94 17.05
N GLN A 302 20.34 3.67 17.24
CA GLN A 302 20.95 3.89 18.56
C GLN A 302 20.03 4.63 19.53
N LEU A 303 19.00 5.31 19.03
CA LEU A 303 17.99 5.99 19.81
C LEU A 303 16.71 5.17 20.02
N HIS A 304 16.78 3.86 19.76
CA HIS A 304 15.67 2.93 19.89
C HIS A 304 14.50 3.26 18.96
N PHE A 305 14.80 3.76 17.76
CA PHE A 305 13.84 3.82 16.67
C PHE A 305 13.98 2.60 15.76
N ARG A 306 12.85 2.04 15.33
CA ARG A 306 12.82 1.17 14.16
C ARG A 306 12.96 2.03 12.93
N VAL A 307 13.83 1.67 11.98
CA VAL A 307 14.13 2.52 10.82
C VAL A 307 14.00 1.74 9.52
N ALA A 308 13.20 2.27 8.59
CA ALA A 308 13.12 1.79 7.22
C ALA A 308 13.70 2.82 6.25
N LEU A 309 14.80 2.46 5.59
CA LEU A 309 15.41 3.27 4.54
C LEU A 309 14.70 3.04 3.21
N ILE A 310 14.24 4.11 2.56
CA ILE A 310 13.53 4.08 1.28
C ILE A 310 14.27 4.97 0.29
N PRO A 311 14.95 4.38 -0.72
CA PRO A 311 15.57 5.11 -1.81
C PRO A 311 14.50 5.82 -2.65
N VAL A 312 14.45 7.16 -2.60
CA VAL A 312 13.40 7.93 -3.31
C VAL A 312 13.81 8.39 -4.70
N LEU A 313 15.10 8.49 -4.95
CA LEU A 313 15.62 8.98 -6.23
C LEU A 313 16.88 8.24 -6.62
N THR A 314 17.14 8.22 -7.92
CA THR A 314 18.40 7.80 -8.52
C THR A 314 18.92 8.92 -9.42
N PHE A 315 20.18 8.82 -9.78
CA PHE A 315 20.81 9.75 -10.71
C PHE A 315 21.29 8.96 -11.92
N GLN A 316 21.18 9.59 -13.10
CA GLN A 316 21.76 9.06 -14.32
C GLN A 316 22.68 10.13 -14.91
N PHE A 317 23.90 9.74 -15.27
CA PHE A 317 24.82 10.63 -15.96
C PHE A 317 24.46 10.70 -17.45
N LEU A 318 24.46 11.90 -17.99
CA LEU A 318 24.22 12.22 -19.40
C LEU A 318 25.23 13.27 -19.87
N GLY A 319 25.25 13.61 -21.16
CA GLY A 319 26.10 14.69 -21.69
C GLY A 319 27.62 14.52 -21.47
N LEU A 320 28.08 13.31 -21.15
CA LEU A 320 29.50 13.05 -20.85
C LEU A 320 30.43 13.30 -22.04
N PRO A 321 30.08 12.98 -23.31
CA PRO A 321 30.92 13.32 -24.47
C PRO A 321 31.11 14.83 -24.66
N GLU A 322 30.04 15.61 -24.53
CA GLU A 322 30.07 17.07 -24.61
C GLU A 322 30.89 17.66 -23.47
N TYR A 323 30.71 17.13 -22.26
CA TYR A 323 31.48 17.57 -21.10
C TYR A 323 32.97 17.23 -21.25
N GLN A 324 33.28 16.04 -21.76
CA GLN A 324 34.65 15.64 -22.08
C GLN A 324 35.25 16.59 -23.13
N ALA A 325 34.53 16.92 -24.21
CA ALA A 325 35.03 17.84 -25.22
C ALA A 325 35.38 19.22 -24.62
N ALA A 326 34.56 19.75 -23.72
CA ALA A 326 34.82 21.00 -23.02
C ALA A 326 36.04 20.91 -22.07
N LEU A 327 36.17 19.82 -21.32
CA LEU A 327 37.29 19.59 -20.39
C LEU A 327 38.66 19.52 -21.10
N TYR A 328 38.68 19.10 -22.36
CA TYR A 328 39.89 18.96 -23.19
C TYR A 328 40.23 20.24 -23.98
N GLN A 329 39.50 21.33 -23.72
CA GLN A 329 39.77 22.67 -24.25
C GLN A 329 39.87 23.70 -23.10
N PRO A 330 40.74 23.50 -22.10
CA PRO A 330 40.86 24.41 -20.97
C PRO A 330 41.07 25.86 -21.43
N GLU A 331 41.81 26.12 -22.49
CA GLU A 331 42.07 27.44 -23.07
C GLU A 331 40.80 28.24 -23.41
N CYS A 332 39.65 27.59 -23.60
CA CYS A 332 38.36 28.25 -23.82
C CYS A 332 37.72 28.80 -22.55
N TYR A 333 38.24 28.46 -21.37
CA TYR A 333 37.62 28.73 -20.07
C TYR A 333 38.53 29.46 -19.09
N SER A 334 37.92 30.32 -18.26
CA SER A 334 38.57 31.00 -17.14
C SER A 334 38.56 30.19 -15.85
N GLY A 335 37.76 29.12 -15.76
CA GLY A 335 37.62 28.32 -14.56
C GLY A 335 36.47 27.32 -14.65
N LEU A 336 36.32 26.54 -13.59
CA LEU A 336 35.33 25.48 -13.46
C LEU A 336 34.44 25.75 -12.25
N ILE A 337 33.14 25.46 -12.35
CA ILE A 337 32.20 25.54 -11.22
C ILE A 337 31.60 24.16 -10.98
N LEU A 338 31.75 23.62 -9.78
CA LEU A 338 31.24 22.30 -9.35
C LEU A 338 30.29 22.48 -8.17
N THR A 339 28.99 22.39 -8.42
CA THR A 339 27.96 22.73 -7.43
C THR A 339 27.48 21.53 -6.62
N SER A 340 27.90 20.31 -6.96
CA SER A 340 27.51 19.11 -6.23
C SER A 340 28.55 17.98 -6.35
N PRO A 341 28.52 16.97 -5.47
CA PRO A 341 29.33 15.76 -5.64
C PRO A 341 29.13 15.07 -6.99
N ARG A 342 27.92 15.12 -7.56
CA ARG A 342 27.60 14.50 -8.86
C ARG A 342 28.37 15.15 -10.00
N THR A 343 28.61 16.46 -9.97
CA THR A 343 29.37 17.13 -11.02
C THR A 343 30.85 16.71 -11.03
N VAL A 344 31.40 16.38 -9.86
CA VAL A 344 32.76 15.82 -9.73
C VAL A 344 32.80 14.38 -10.23
N GLU A 345 31.82 13.56 -9.86
CA GLU A 345 31.70 12.18 -10.34
C GLU A 345 31.52 12.12 -11.87
N ALA A 346 30.73 13.04 -12.45
CA ALA A 346 30.59 13.20 -13.89
C ALA A 346 31.92 13.56 -14.56
N LEU A 347 32.73 14.43 -13.94
CA LEU A 347 34.06 14.79 -14.43
C LEU A 347 34.96 13.54 -14.44
N ALA A 348 35.01 12.81 -13.33
CA ALA A 348 35.78 11.57 -13.23
C ALA A 348 35.36 10.55 -14.30
N LEU A 349 34.06 10.39 -14.55
CA LEU A 349 33.54 9.53 -15.62
C LEU A 349 33.91 10.04 -17.01
N ALA A 350 33.81 11.35 -17.25
CA ALA A 350 34.14 11.97 -18.54
C ALA A 350 35.63 11.85 -18.89
N ILE A 351 36.53 11.84 -17.90
CA ILE A 351 37.98 11.68 -18.16
C ILE A 351 38.45 10.23 -18.13
N LYS A 352 37.64 9.29 -17.63
CA LYS A 352 38.03 7.89 -17.34
C LYS A 352 38.69 7.17 -18.52
N SER A 353 38.21 7.35 -19.75
CA SER A 353 38.75 6.68 -20.93
C SER A 353 40.11 7.22 -21.39
N ASN A 354 40.51 8.40 -20.94
CA ASN A 354 41.72 9.12 -21.35
C ASN A 354 42.44 9.74 -20.15
N GLU A 355 42.40 9.07 -18.99
CA GLU A 355 42.89 9.58 -17.72
C GLU A 355 44.39 9.95 -17.78
N ASP A 356 45.21 9.14 -18.45
CA ASP A 356 46.64 9.44 -18.67
C ASP A 356 46.87 10.77 -19.42
N VAL A 357 46.02 11.06 -20.41
CA VAL A 357 46.11 12.30 -21.19
C VAL A 357 45.66 13.47 -20.33
N TRP A 358 44.58 13.30 -19.57
CA TRP A 358 44.11 14.29 -18.60
C TRP A 358 45.22 14.67 -17.61
N GLN A 359 45.83 13.68 -16.95
CA GLN A 359 46.86 13.89 -15.95
C GLN A 359 48.11 14.59 -16.52
N LYS A 360 48.56 14.19 -17.71
CA LYS A 360 49.80 14.71 -18.32
C LYS A 360 49.65 16.09 -18.97
N LYS A 361 48.47 16.39 -19.53
CA LYS A 361 48.28 17.56 -20.38
C LYS A 361 47.35 18.60 -19.77
N TYR A 362 46.16 18.21 -19.34
CA TYR A 362 45.08 19.16 -19.05
C TYR A 362 44.94 19.51 -17.56
N LEU A 363 45.30 18.60 -16.65
CA LEU A 363 45.11 18.82 -15.20
C LEU A 363 45.87 20.05 -14.69
N ALA A 364 47.11 20.24 -15.13
CA ALA A 364 47.91 21.41 -14.77
C ALA A 364 47.27 22.73 -15.27
N GLU A 365 46.66 22.71 -16.46
CA GLU A 365 45.98 23.88 -17.04
C GLU A 365 44.70 24.24 -16.29
N TRP A 366 43.95 23.24 -15.82
CA TRP A 366 42.78 23.46 -14.96
C TRP A 366 43.18 23.91 -13.55
N ASN A 367 44.28 23.39 -12.99
CA ASN A 367 44.82 23.81 -11.69
C ASN A 367 45.41 25.22 -11.70
N ALA A 368 45.76 25.77 -12.87
CA ALA A 368 46.15 27.17 -13.02
C ALA A 368 44.97 28.15 -12.94
N LYS A 369 43.73 27.64 -12.87
CA LYS A 369 42.48 28.41 -12.89
C LYS A 369 41.67 28.17 -11.63
N PRO A 370 40.78 29.08 -11.22
CA PRO A 370 39.89 28.82 -10.09
C PRO A 370 38.93 27.66 -10.38
N VAL A 371 38.84 26.74 -9.42
CA VAL A 371 37.80 25.70 -9.35
C VAL A 371 36.84 26.08 -8.22
N TYR A 372 35.71 26.65 -8.59
CA TYR A 372 34.68 27.08 -7.65
C TYR A 372 33.83 25.88 -7.24
N VAL A 373 33.58 25.71 -5.94
CA VAL A 373 32.77 24.60 -5.42
C VAL A 373 31.69 25.08 -4.45
N ILE A 374 30.59 24.33 -4.35
CA ILE A 374 29.63 24.48 -3.25
C ILE A 374 29.78 23.31 -2.27
N GLY A 375 30.15 23.62 -1.04
CA GLY A 375 30.20 22.68 0.08
C GLY A 375 31.49 21.86 0.17
N GLU A 376 31.90 21.59 1.42
CA GLU A 376 33.13 20.86 1.76
C GLU A 376 33.19 19.45 1.16
N GLY A 377 32.05 18.76 1.04
CA GLY A 377 32.00 17.41 0.45
C GLY A 377 32.32 17.42 -1.05
N THR A 378 31.83 18.41 -1.79
CA THR A 378 32.18 18.61 -3.21
C THR A 378 33.66 18.97 -3.35
N ALA A 379 34.16 19.82 -2.45
CA ALA A 379 35.56 20.24 -2.41
C ALA A 379 36.51 19.05 -2.17
N ALA A 380 36.18 18.17 -1.23
CA ALA A 380 36.96 16.97 -0.93
C ALA A 380 37.08 16.05 -2.14
N LEU A 381 35.96 15.76 -2.82
CA LEU A 381 35.96 14.95 -4.04
C LEU A 381 36.74 15.61 -5.18
N ALA A 382 36.62 16.93 -5.35
CA ALA A 382 37.38 17.66 -6.37
C ALA A 382 38.90 17.56 -6.13
N ARG A 383 39.33 17.65 -4.86
CA ARG A 383 40.73 17.46 -4.49
C ARG A 383 41.21 16.02 -4.69
N GLU A 384 40.34 15.04 -4.45
CA GLU A 384 40.64 13.62 -4.66
C GLU A 384 40.97 13.28 -6.12
N ILE A 385 40.30 13.94 -7.08
CA ILE A 385 40.57 13.78 -8.52
C ILE A 385 41.73 14.68 -9.03
N GLY A 386 42.46 15.34 -8.12
CA GLY A 386 43.66 16.11 -8.42
C GLY A 386 43.44 17.62 -8.69
N LEU A 387 42.23 18.15 -8.52
CA LEU A 387 41.98 19.58 -8.63
C LEU A 387 42.42 20.29 -7.34
N THR A 388 43.47 21.11 -7.41
CA THR A 388 44.09 21.75 -6.24
C THR A 388 43.68 23.20 -6.03
N SER A 389 43.24 23.89 -7.08
CA SER A 389 42.80 25.30 -7.06
C SER A 389 41.35 25.49 -6.58
N VAL A 390 40.89 24.60 -5.69
CA VAL A 390 39.52 24.56 -5.16
C VAL A 390 39.27 25.73 -4.21
N CYS A 391 38.18 26.47 -4.43
CA CYS A 391 37.75 27.60 -3.60
C CYS A 391 36.23 27.76 -3.55
N GLY A 392 35.72 28.51 -2.57
CA GLY A 392 34.27 28.73 -2.38
C GLY A 392 33.57 27.64 -1.57
N ASP A 393 34.30 26.68 -1.03
CA ASP A 393 33.81 25.54 -0.24
C ASP A 393 33.04 25.94 1.02
N THR A 394 33.28 27.14 1.56
CA THR A 394 32.58 27.70 2.71
C THR A 394 31.36 28.57 2.36
N THR A 395 31.05 28.78 1.08
CA THR A 395 29.93 29.65 0.65
C THR A 395 28.56 29.06 0.97
N GLY A 396 28.43 27.73 0.94
CA GLY A 396 27.26 26.97 1.38
C GLY A 396 26.04 27.01 0.45
N CYS A 397 25.89 27.99 -0.43
CA CYS A 397 24.78 28.09 -1.39
C CYS A 397 25.17 28.85 -2.67
N GLU A 398 24.31 28.76 -3.69
CA GLU A 398 24.51 29.37 -5.01
C GLU A 398 24.62 30.89 -4.95
N VAL A 399 23.82 31.54 -4.10
CA VAL A 399 23.80 33.00 -3.94
C VAL A 399 25.12 33.50 -3.37
N ASN A 400 25.63 32.85 -2.31
CA ASN A 400 26.90 33.24 -1.72
C ASN A 400 28.07 32.91 -2.66
N LEU A 401 27.97 31.83 -3.44
CA LEU A 401 28.99 31.50 -4.42
C LEU A 401 29.04 32.51 -5.57
N SER A 402 27.88 32.95 -6.09
CA SER A 402 27.86 33.97 -7.16
C SER A 402 28.50 35.27 -6.69
N GLU A 403 28.22 35.70 -5.47
CA GLU A 403 28.85 36.85 -4.82
C GLU A 403 30.37 36.68 -4.65
N PHE A 404 30.82 35.49 -4.26
CA PHE A 404 32.24 35.16 -4.14
C PHE A 404 32.96 35.18 -5.50
N ILE A 405 32.32 34.66 -6.55
CA ILE A 405 32.82 34.71 -7.92
C ILE A 405 32.86 36.17 -8.38
N ARG A 406 31.83 36.98 -8.11
CA ARG A 406 31.78 38.40 -8.46
C ARG A 406 32.94 39.20 -7.90
N GLY A 407 33.33 38.92 -6.66
CA GLY A 407 34.49 39.56 -6.01
C GLY A 407 35.83 39.26 -6.69
N ARG A 408 35.84 38.40 -7.72
CA ARG A 408 37.01 37.98 -8.50
C ARG A 408 36.78 38.12 -10.01
N LYS A 409 35.92 39.06 -10.42
CA LYS A 409 35.50 39.24 -11.81
C LYS A 409 36.68 39.44 -12.78
N GLU A 410 37.79 39.98 -12.30
CA GLU A 410 39.03 40.14 -13.04
C GLU A 410 39.64 38.82 -13.54
N LEU A 411 39.26 37.68 -12.95
CA LEU A 411 39.72 36.36 -13.36
C LEU A 411 38.89 35.76 -14.52
N HIS A 412 37.79 36.41 -14.93
CA HIS A 412 36.75 35.84 -15.80
C HIS A 412 36.66 36.50 -17.18
N GLU A 413 37.81 36.68 -17.83
CA GLU A 413 37.88 37.19 -19.21
C GLU A 413 37.25 36.22 -20.25
N LYS A 414 37.21 34.92 -19.93
CA LYS A 414 36.56 33.86 -20.71
C LYS A 414 35.41 33.25 -19.92
N LYS A 415 34.62 32.42 -20.60
CA LYS A 415 33.51 31.69 -20.00
C LYS A 415 33.97 30.77 -18.85
N LEU A 416 33.15 30.62 -17.81
CA LEU A 416 33.29 29.57 -16.80
C LEU A 416 32.56 28.31 -17.27
N LEU A 417 33.17 27.14 -17.09
CA LEU A 417 32.51 25.86 -17.37
C LEU A 417 31.70 25.43 -16.14
N LEU A 418 30.42 25.16 -16.32
CA LEU A 418 29.51 24.76 -15.25
C LEU A 418 28.78 23.46 -15.65
N PRO A 419 29.31 22.28 -15.28
CA PRO A 419 28.51 21.06 -15.24
C PRO A 419 27.36 21.21 -14.24
N CYS A 420 26.15 20.81 -14.62
CA CYS A 420 24.97 20.90 -13.77
C CYS A 420 24.01 19.72 -13.94
N GLY A 421 23.01 19.64 -13.05
CA GLY A 421 21.90 18.71 -13.19
C GLY A 421 20.68 19.32 -13.91
N ASP A 422 19.71 18.46 -14.23
CA ASP A 422 18.39 18.80 -14.81
C ASP A 422 17.56 19.75 -13.95
N LEU A 423 17.70 19.65 -12.62
CA LEU A 423 17.05 20.52 -11.64
C LEU A 423 17.73 21.89 -11.61
N ARG A 424 17.29 22.72 -12.55
CA ARG A 424 17.57 24.14 -12.80
C ARG A 424 18.39 24.86 -11.72
N LEU A 425 19.66 25.12 -12.05
CA LEU A 425 20.52 26.16 -11.46
C LEU A 425 20.13 27.58 -11.94
N GLU A 426 18.83 27.87 -12.02
CA GLU A 426 18.32 29.13 -12.57
C GLU A 426 18.84 30.33 -11.76
N THR A 427 18.90 30.21 -10.44
CA THR A 427 19.44 31.26 -9.56
C THR A 427 20.90 31.58 -9.82
N LEU A 428 21.77 30.57 -9.93
CA LEU A 428 23.19 30.79 -10.20
C LEU A 428 23.39 31.35 -11.61
N ARG A 429 22.64 30.81 -12.59
CA ARG A 429 22.66 31.27 -13.97
C ARG A 429 22.24 32.73 -14.10
N LEU A 430 21.12 33.11 -13.50
CA LEU A 430 20.60 34.48 -13.52
C LEU A 430 21.59 35.42 -12.81
N SER A 431 22.08 35.04 -11.63
CA SER A 431 23.01 35.87 -10.86
C SER A 431 24.33 36.12 -11.60
N LEU A 432 24.93 35.09 -12.21
CA LEU A 432 26.17 35.25 -12.99
C LEU A 432 25.93 36.04 -14.28
N SER A 433 24.76 35.86 -14.92
CA SER A 433 24.38 36.61 -16.13
C SER A 433 24.16 38.10 -15.83
N GLU A 434 23.46 38.44 -14.75
CA GLU A 434 23.29 39.84 -14.29
C GLU A 434 24.62 40.53 -14.02
N GLN A 435 25.60 39.76 -13.54
CA GLN A 435 26.95 40.23 -13.25
C GLN A 435 27.87 40.30 -14.49
N GLN A 436 27.35 39.94 -15.68
CA GLN A 436 28.07 39.87 -16.95
C GLN A 436 29.28 38.91 -16.90
N ILE A 437 29.17 37.82 -16.14
CA ILE A 437 30.17 36.75 -16.11
C ILE A 437 29.71 35.67 -17.11
N PRO A 438 30.46 35.42 -18.20
CA PRO A 438 30.06 34.42 -19.19
C PRO A 438 30.17 33.01 -18.62
N VAL A 439 29.17 32.17 -18.86
CA VAL A 439 29.11 30.77 -18.37
C VAL A 439 28.63 29.85 -19.47
N GLU A 440 29.29 28.70 -19.61
CA GLU A 440 28.82 27.58 -20.43
C GLU A 440 28.28 26.47 -19.53
N PHE A 441 27.07 26.03 -19.87
CA PHE A 441 26.33 25.02 -19.12
C PHE A 441 26.44 23.69 -19.85
N VAL A 442 26.79 22.66 -19.10
CA VAL A 442 26.74 21.28 -19.59
C VAL A 442 25.91 20.47 -18.62
N GLU A 443 24.79 19.94 -19.08
CA GLU A 443 23.96 19.07 -18.26
C GLU A 443 24.63 17.69 -18.21
N VAL A 444 25.09 17.28 -17.03
CA VAL A 444 25.90 16.07 -16.86
C VAL A 444 25.20 14.97 -16.06
N TYR A 445 24.06 15.29 -15.43
CA TYR A 445 23.23 14.29 -14.77
C TYR A 445 21.77 14.74 -14.71
N GLU A 446 20.87 13.76 -14.63
CA GLU A 446 19.45 14.00 -14.34
C GLU A 446 19.04 13.28 -13.07
N THR A 447 18.04 13.86 -12.38
CA THR A 447 17.45 13.31 -11.17
C THR A 447 16.11 12.67 -11.51
N SER A 448 16.00 11.35 -11.30
CA SER A 448 14.75 10.62 -11.53
C SER A 448 14.27 9.91 -10.26
N ALA A 449 12.98 9.62 -10.20
CA ALA A 449 12.42 8.78 -9.16
C ALA A 449 13.11 7.42 -9.17
N HIS A 450 13.35 6.84 -7.99
CA HIS A 450 13.95 5.51 -7.93
C HIS A 450 13.04 4.49 -8.65
N PRO A 451 13.53 3.64 -9.57
CA PRO A 451 12.68 2.77 -10.39
C PRO A 451 11.78 1.80 -9.60
N LYS A 452 12.16 1.49 -8.36
CA LYS A 452 11.42 0.61 -7.45
C LYS A 452 10.67 1.37 -6.34
N LEU A 453 10.58 2.70 -6.40
CA LEU A 453 10.08 3.54 -5.30
C LEU A 453 8.72 3.06 -4.76
N VAL A 454 7.71 2.95 -5.62
CA VAL A 454 6.36 2.51 -5.23
C VAL A 454 6.40 1.12 -4.59
N ALA A 455 7.07 0.17 -5.23
CA ALA A 455 7.20 -1.20 -4.74
C ALA A 455 7.89 -1.26 -3.37
N THR A 456 8.98 -0.51 -3.19
CA THR A 456 9.71 -0.43 -1.91
C THR A 456 8.87 0.20 -0.82
N VAL A 457 8.10 1.25 -1.10
CA VAL A 457 7.19 1.85 -0.11
C VAL A 457 6.14 0.83 0.32
N HIS A 458 5.46 0.17 -0.63
CA HIS A 458 4.44 -0.84 -0.31
C HIS A 458 5.02 -2.04 0.46
N GLU A 459 6.21 -2.51 0.07
CA GLU A 459 6.93 -3.55 0.79
C GLU A 459 7.22 -3.13 2.24
N LYS A 460 7.75 -1.92 2.46
CA LYS A 460 8.02 -1.43 3.83
C LYS A 460 6.75 -1.22 4.63
N LEU A 461 5.67 -0.72 4.04
CA LEU A 461 4.38 -0.60 4.71
C LEU A 461 3.83 -1.98 5.12
N ALA A 462 3.96 -2.99 4.26
CA ALA A 462 3.50 -4.34 4.54
C ALA A 462 4.33 -5.04 5.63
N LEU A 463 5.67 -4.92 5.58
CA LEU A 463 6.58 -5.61 6.49
C LEU A 463 6.73 -4.89 7.84
N GLU A 464 6.92 -3.57 7.82
CA GLU A 464 7.24 -2.77 9.01
C GLU A 464 6.01 -2.13 9.65
N GLY A 465 4.95 -1.92 8.86
CA GLY A 465 3.76 -1.18 9.24
C GLY A 465 3.88 0.33 8.95
N PHE A 466 3.03 1.12 9.58
CA PHE A 466 2.93 2.56 9.32
C PHE A 466 3.95 3.37 10.11
N PRO A 467 4.66 4.33 9.48
CA PRO A 467 5.64 5.15 10.17
C PRO A 467 4.99 6.11 11.17
N ASP A 468 5.65 6.29 12.29
CA ASP A 468 5.37 7.37 13.26
C ASP A 468 6.06 8.67 12.84
N VAL A 469 7.21 8.56 12.16
CA VAL A 469 7.99 9.69 11.66
C VAL A 469 8.44 9.41 10.22
N VAL A 470 8.40 10.43 9.37
CA VAL A 470 8.99 10.40 8.02
C VAL A 470 10.04 11.49 7.91
N VAL A 471 11.21 11.17 7.37
CA VAL A 471 12.34 12.10 7.22
C VAL A 471 12.65 12.30 5.75
N PHE A 472 12.54 13.54 5.26
CA PHE A 472 12.83 13.92 3.88
C PHE A 472 14.19 14.61 3.75
N PHE A 473 14.97 14.19 2.75
CA PHE A 473 16.33 14.65 2.52
C PHE A 473 16.50 15.64 1.36
N SER A 474 15.45 15.89 0.56
CA SER A 474 15.50 16.87 -0.52
C SER A 474 14.11 17.28 -1.00
N PRO A 475 13.97 18.46 -1.65
CA PRO A 475 12.75 18.85 -2.36
C PRO A 475 12.31 17.83 -3.41
N SER A 476 13.24 17.28 -4.21
CA SER A 476 12.92 16.26 -5.21
C SER A 476 12.38 14.97 -4.58
N GLY A 477 12.88 14.58 -3.39
CA GLY A 477 12.34 13.46 -2.63
C GLY A 477 10.89 13.69 -2.21
N VAL A 478 10.51 14.92 -1.85
CA VAL A 478 9.11 15.29 -1.58
C VAL A 478 8.28 15.17 -2.85
N GLN A 479 8.77 15.71 -3.97
CA GLN A 479 8.07 15.65 -5.26
C GLN A 479 7.80 14.21 -5.72
N PHE A 480 8.81 13.33 -5.69
CA PHE A 480 8.64 11.93 -6.11
C PHE A 480 7.77 11.11 -5.16
N MET A 481 7.64 11.53 -3.91
CA MET A 481 6.77 10.87 -2.93
C MET A 481 5.34 11.42 -2.94
N ASP A 482 5.05 12.57 -3.55
CA ASP A 482 3.74 13.25 -3.42
C ASP A 482 2.57 12.36 -3.85
N GLU A 483 2.67 11.73 -5.03
CA GLU A 483 1.62 10.83 -5.53
C GLU A 483 1.40 9.64 -4.58
N ILE A 484 2.49 9.05 -4.07
CA ILE A 484 2.44 7.90 -3.16
C ILE A 484 1.85 8.30 -1.80
N LEU A 485 2.26 9.43 -1.24
CA LEU A 485 1.71 9.93 0.03
C LEU A 485 0.21 10.22 -0.07
N ARG A 486 -0.27 10.69 -1.23
CA ARG A 486 -1.70 10.90 -1.48
C ARG A 486 -2.46 9.58 -1.62
N ALA A 487 -1.93 8.64 -2.42
CA ALA A 487 -2.52 7.31 -2.60
C ALA A 487 -2.59 6.54 -1.28
N GLU A 488 -1.49 6.53 -0.53
CA GLU A 488 -1.34 5.86 0.77
C GLU A 488 -1.64 6.80 1.95
N SER A 489 -2.59 7.73 1.77
CA SER A 489 -2.88 8.76 2.77
C SER A 489 -3.17 8.18 4.15
N VAL A 490 -3.82 7.02 4.25
CA VAL A 490 -4.10 6.34 5.52
C VAL A 490 -2.81 5.96 6.25
N ALA A 491 -1.78 5.53 5.53
CA ALA A 491 -0.50 5.12 6.10
C ALA A 491 0.31 6.30 6.66
N PHE A 492 0.28 7.45 5.98
CA PHE A 492 1.15 8.59 6.29
C PHE A 492 0.46 9.73 7.04
N LYS A 493 -0.88 9.75 7.12
CA LYS A 493 -1.66 10.86 7.71
C LYS A 493 -1.26 11.26 9.13
N GLN A 494 -0.77 10.32 9.93
CA GLN A 494 -0.39 10.57 11.33
C GLN A 494 1.12 10.71 11.54
N ALA A 495 1.91 10.46 10.50
CA ALA A 495 3.35 10.57 10.61
C ALA A 495 3.76 12.01 10.92
N LYS A 496 4.79 12.17 11.75
CA LYS A 496 5.48 13.43 11.94
C LYS A 496 6.49 13.62 10.82
N TYR A 497 6.39 14.74 10.12
CA TYR A 497 7.21 15.03 8.96
C TYR A 497 8.44 15.85 9.38
N VAL A 498 9.62 15.33 9.11
CA VAL A 498 10.90 15.95 9.41
C VAL A 498 11.63 16.28 8.12
N ALA A 499 12.13 17.51 8.02
CA ALA A 499 12.97 17.94 6.91
C ALA A 499 14.45 17.97 7.32
N ILE A 500 15.35 17.54 6.43
CA ILE A 500 16.81 17.65 6.64
C ILE A 500 17.31 19.09 6.72
N GLY A 501 16.53 20.05 6.20
CA GLY A 501 16.90 21.46 6.17
C GLY A 501 15.80 22.36 5.59
N PRO A 502 16.03 23.69 5.56
CA PRO A 502 14.99 24.69 5.26
C PRO A 502 14.35 24.55 3.87
N THR A 503 15.15 24.23 2.84
CA THR A 503 14.64 24.07 1.46
C THR A 503 13.70 22.88 1.33
N THR A 504 13.99 21.78 2.03
CA THR A 504 13.12 20.59 2.05
C THR A 504 11.85 20.86 2.88
N ALA A 505 11.96 21.63 3.97
CA ALA A 505 10.82 22.06 4.74
C ALA A 505 9.85 22.93 3.90
N GLU A 506 10.39 23.83 3.09
CA GLU A 506 9.58 24.66 2.19
C GLU A 506 8.88 23.83 1.10
N ALA A 507 9.57 22.82 0.55
CA ALA A 507 8.97 21.88 -0.39
C ALA A 507 7.81 21.07 0.23
N LEU A 508 7.96 20.59 1.46
CA LEU A 508 6.89 19.92 2.20
C LEU A 508 5.67 20.83 2.40
N LYS A 509 5.89 22.07 2.85
CA LYS A 509 4.81 23.06 3.02
C LYS A 509 4.11 23.37 1.71
N SER A 510 4.87 23.58 0.64
CA SER A 510 4.34 23.87 -0.70
C SER A 510 3.49 22.72 -1.25
N ALA A 511 3.84 21.48 -0.93
CA ALA A 511 3.07 20.29 -1.29
C ALA A 511 1.85 20.02 -0.37
N GLY A 512 1.69 20.81 0.69
CA GLY A 512 0.57 20.72 1.64
C GLY A 512 0.80 19.76 2.81
N TYR A 513 2.04 19.31 3.05
CA TYR A 513 2.37 18.46 4.20
C TYR A 513 2.79 19.30 5.41
N PRO A 514 2.43 18.89 6.65
CA PRO A 514 2.90 19.56 7.84
C PRO A 514 4.43 19.41 7.95
N VAL A 515 5.10 20.34 8.64
CA VAL A 515 6.51 20.20 9.00
C VAL A 515 6.59 20.18 10.52
N SER A 516 6.85 19.00 11.08
CA SER A 516 6.89 18.77 12.53
C SER A 516 8.23 19.18 13.14
N ALA A 517 9.34 18.97 12.41
CA ALA A 517 10.66 19.43 12.80
C ALA A 517 11.56 19.66 11.57
N VAL A 518 12.61 20.46 11.74
CA VAL A 518 13.66 20.69 10.74
C VAL A 518 15.01 20.48 11.40
N ALA A 519 15.88 19.66 10.81
CA ALA A 519 17.22 19.46 11.33
C ALA A 519 18.02 20.77 11.27
N ASN A 520 18.73 21.09 12.36
CA ASN A 520 19.55 22.30 12.46
C ASN A 520 20.77 22.27 11.52
N LYS A 521 21.26 21.06 11.22
CA LYS A 521 22.34 20.76 10.30
C LYS A 521 21.97 19.50 9.52
N PRO A 522 22.39 19.38 8.25
CA PRO A 522 22.14 18.19 7.42
C PRO A 522 23.10 17.04 7.78
N THR A 523 23.18 16.70 9.07
CA THR A 523 24.06 15.67 9.63
C THR A 523 23.24 14.61 10.37
N PRO A 524 23.78 13.39 10.58
CA PRO A 524 23.11 12.36 11.38
C PRO A 524 22.62 12.88 12.73
N ASP A 525 23.49 13.57 13.49
CA ASP A 525 23.14 14.15 14.79
C ASP A 525 22.03 15.21 14.68
N GLY A 526 22.05 16.03 13.63
CA GLY A 526 21.03 17.05 13.40
C GLY A 526 19.65 16.44 13.17
N VAL A 527 19.58 15.36 12.40
CA VAL A 527 18.34 14.59 12.18
C VAL A 527 17.90 13.89 13.46
N ALA A 528 18.82 13.21 14.14
CA ALA A 528 18.54 12.52 15.40
C ALA A 528 17.96 13.47 16.44
N GLN A 529 18.51 14.68 16.56
CA GLN A 529 18.00 15.70 17.47
C GLN A 529 16.61 16.18 17.05
N ALA A 530 16.37 16.44 15.77
CA ALA A 530 15.06 16.85 15.27
C ALA A 530 13.98 15.78 15.54
N VAL A 531 14.29 14.51 15.28
CA VAL A 531 13.37 13.38 15.54
C VAL A 531 13.08 13.23 17.03
N LYS A 532 14.09 13.38 17.90
CA LYS A 532 13.92 13.31 19.37
C LYS A 532 13.00 14.36 19.99
N THR A 533 12.76 15.47 19.29
CA THR A 533 11.90 16.55 19.82
C THR A 533 10.40 16.30 19.61
N LEU A 534 10.05 15.25 18.88
CA LEU A 534 8.68 14.84 18.54
C LEU A 534 8.12 13.89 19.60
#